data_AF-A0A0D0SJH3-F1
#
_entry.id   AF-A0A0D0SJH3-F1
#
_cell.length_a   1.000
_cell.length_b   1.000
_cell.length_c   1.000
_cell.angle_alpha   90.00
_cell.angle_beta   90.00
_cell.angle_gamma   90.00
#
_symmetry.space_group_name_H-M   'P 1'
#
loop_
_entity.id
_entity.type
_entity.pdbx_description
1 polymer ?
#
loop_
_entity_poly.entity_id
_entity_poly.type
_entity_poly.pdbx_seq_one_letter_code
_entity_poly.pdbx_strand_id
1 'polypeptide(L)'
;MGSTALIGDLSMILAFFLFGCASTAIGIFISSLTESQILASVGTFGILLVLQLITNIKELIPSTAMGSYVGFMIILLIACGIIYYVIRNWVVSLGLAVCGFGVLSAIYVLKSSIYERLLPNFLGELSFNERLYNFYYSKIFDVPAIVYFISVIVVFLFLTIQTVEKRRWS
;
A
#
# COMPACT_ATOMS: atom_id res chain seq x y z
N MET A 1 -16.62 -16.25 -31.04
CA MET A 1 -16.83 -16.08 -29.58
C MET A 1 -15.80 -16.81 -28.70
N GLY A 2 -14.99 -17.76 -29.20
CA GLY A 2 -14.04 -18.51 -28.36
C GLY A 2 -12.67 -17.84 -28.09
N SER A 3 -12.14 -17.03 -29.01
CA SER A 3 -10.78 -16.47 -28.86
C SER A 3 -10.66 -15.34 -27.82
N THR A 4 -11.69 -14.52 -27.65
CA THR A 4 -11.70 -13.42 -26.66
C THR A 4 -11.88 -13.94 -25.22
N ALA A 5 -12.51 -15.11 -25.05
CA ALA A 5 -12.62 -15.76 -23.75
C ALA A 5 -11.25 -16.30 -23.29
N LEU A 6 -10.52 -16.97 -24.20
CA LEU A 6 -9.19 -17.52 -23.91
C LEU A 6 -8.19 -16.45 -23.47
N ILE A 7 -8.21 -15.27 -24.11
CA ILE A 7 -7.30 -14.16 -23.75
C ILE A 7 -7.66 -13.59 -22.38
N GLY A 8 -8.96 -13.49 -22.06
CA GLY A 8 -9.42 -13.06 -20.74
C GLY A 8 -8.98 -14.01 -19.63
N ASP A 9 -9.18 -15.31 -19.84
CA ASP A 9 -8.83 -16.35 -18.86
C ASP A 9 -7.31 -16.42 -18.61
N LEU A 10 -6.49 -16.37 -19.67
CA LEU A 10 -5.03 -16.33 -19.54
C LEU A 10 -4.53 -15.06 -18.85
N SER A 11 -5.17 -13.91 -19.11
CA SER A 11 -4.84 -12.64 -18.45
C SER A 11 -5.13 -12.72 -16.95
N MET A 12 -6.24 -13.35 -16.55
CA MET A 12 -6.60 -13.56 -15.15
C MET A 12 -5.60 -14.48 -14.44
N ILE A 13 -5.21 -15.59 -15.07
CA ILE A 13 -4.19 -16.52 -14.54
C ILE A 13 -2.87 -15.79 -14.32
N LEU A 14 -2.43 -15.00 -15.30
CA LEU A 14 -1.22 -14.18 -15.18
C LEU A 14 -1.33 -13.16 -14.05
N ALA A 15 -2.47 -12.49 -13.91
CA ALA A 15 -2.70 -11.51 -12.85
C ALA A 15 -2.65 -12.14 -11.45
N PHE A 16 -3.27 -13.30 -11.25
CA PHE A 16 -3.19 -14.04 -9.98
C PHE A 16 -1.77 -14.54 -9.68
N PHE A 17 -1.04 -15.00 -10.70
CA PHE A 17 0.36 -15.39 -10.54
C PHE A 17 1.21 -14.21 -10.06
N LEU A 18 1.08 -13.05 -10.72
CA LEU A 18 1.78 -11.82 -10.33
C LEU A 18 1.39 -11.32 -8.93
N PHE A 19 0.12 -11.41 -8.56
CA PHE A 19 -0.36 -11.13 -7.21
C PHE A 19 0.28 -12.07 -6.17
N GLY A 20 0.40 -13.36 -6.47
CA GLY A 20 1.12 -14.33 -5.63
C GLY A 20 2.60 -13.98 -5.48
N CYS A 21 3.27 -13.58 -6.56
CA CYS A 21 4.66 -13.13 -6.50
C CYS A 21 4.82 -11.84 -5.67
N ALA A 22 3.92 -10.87 -5.83
CA ALA A 22 3.94 -9.60 -5.08
C ALA A 22 3.74 -9.82 -3.57
N SER A 23 2.76 -10.63 -3.18
CA SER A 23 2.54 -10.99 -1.78
C SER A 23 3.72 -11.75 -1.17
N THR A 24 4.34 -12.65 -1.94
CA THR A 24 5.55 -13.37 -1.51
C THR A 24 6.73 -12.41 -1.32
N ALA A 25 6.95 -11.47 -2.23
CA ALA A 25 8.02 -10.47 -2.11
C ALA A 25 7.86 -9.62 -0.85
N ILE A 26 6.63 -9.22 -0.51
CA ILE A 26 6.32 -8.52 0.74
C ILE A 26 6.65 -9.38 1.96
N GLY A 27 6.27 -10.67 1.95
CA GLY A 27 6.57 -11.59 3.05
C GLY A 27 8.06 -11.81 3.27
N ILE A 28 8.83 -11.95 2.18
CA ILE A 28 10.30 -12.06 2.25
C ILE A 28 10.91 -10.79 2.85
N PHE A 29 10.42 -9.61 2.44
CA PHE A 29 10.88 -8.34 3.01
C PHE A 29 10.61 -8.26 4.52
N ILE A 30 9.39 -8.56 4.96
CA ILE A 30 9.03 -8.54 6.39
C ILE A 30 9.90 -9.53 7.18
N SER A 31 10.11 -10.73 6.64
CA SER A 31 11.00 -11.73 7.23
C SER A 31 12.43 -11.20 7.37
N SER A 32 12.93 -10.46 6.37
CA SER A 32 14.27 -9.85 6.43
C SER A 32 14.42 -8.75 7.48
N LEU A 33 13.31 -8.22 8.04
CA LEU A 33 13.32 -7.20 9.10
C LEU A 33 13.35 -7.81 10.51
N THR A 34 12.93 -9.06 10.69
CA THR A 34 12.76 -9.67 12.02
C THR A 34 13.60 -10.94 12.18
N GLU A 35 14.19 -11.14 13.35
CA GLU A 35 14.93 -12.38 13.65
C GLU A 35 14.05 -13.51 14.18
N SER A 36 12.82 -13.19 14.63
CA SER A 36 11.87 -14.17 15.12
C SER A 36 10.84 -14.55 14.05
N GLN A 37 10.79 -15.85 13.72
CA GLN A 37 9.88 -16.42 12.71
C GLN A 37 8.40 -16.16 13.04
N ILE A 38 8.04 -16.11 14.32
CA ILE A 38 6.68 -15.82 14.79
C ILE A 38 6.29 -14.37 14.44
N LEU A 39 7.14 -13.38 14.74
CA LEU A 39 6.86 -11.98 14.40
C LEU A 39 6.81 -11.77 12.89
N ALA A 40 7.71 -12.42 12.12
CA ALA A 40 7.69 -12.38 10.66
C ALA A 40 6.35 -12.87 10.08
N SER A 41 5.87 -14.02 10.59
CA SER A 41 4.66 -14.67 10.07
C SER A 41 3.41 -13.88 10.43
N VAL A 42 3.28 -13.44 11.68
CA VAL A 42 2.16 -12.61 12.14
C VAL A 42 2.16 -11.24 11.43
N GLY A 43 3.34 -10.64 11.26
CA GLY A 43 3.49 -9.37 10.54
C GLY A 43 3.11 -9.48 9.07
N THR A 44 3.54 -10.53 8.38
CA THR A 44 3.18 -10.79 6.98
C THR A 44 1.68 -11.00 6.82
N PHE A 45 1.09 -11.84 7.67
CA PHE A 45 -0.35 -12.05 7.66
C PHE A 45 -1.12 -10.75 7.91
N GLY A 46 -0.74 -9.97 8.92
CA GLY A 46 -1.38 -8.71 9.25
C GLY A 46 -1.31 -7.68 8.11
N ILE A 47 -0.14 -7.51 7.51
CA ILE A 47 0.05 -6.57 6.39
C ILE A 47 -0.75 -7.01 5.16
N LEU A 48 -0.68 -8.28 4.78
CA LEU A 48 -1.44 -8.79 3.63
C LEU A 48 -2.95 -8.73 3.87
N LEU A 49 -3.42 -8.99 5.10
CA LEU A 49 -4.82 -8.84 5.46
C LEU A 49 -5.29 -7.40 5.29
N VAL A 50 -4.51 -6.42 5.76
CA VAL A 50 -4.86 -5.00 5.59
C VAL A 50 -4.88 -4.61 4.11
N LEU A 51 -3.89 -5.03 3.32
CA LEU A 51 -3.87 -4.80 1.87
C LEU A 51 -5.07 -5.44 1.16
N GLN A 52 -5.52 -6.60 1.64
CA GLN A 52 -6.70 -7.27 1.09
C GLN A 52 -8.00 -6.57 1.49
N LEU A 53 -8.06 -5.96 2.68
CA LEU A 53 -9.26 -5.26 3.16
C LEU A 53 -9.35 -3.81 2.70
N ILE A 54 -8.27 -3.21 2.17
CA ILE A 54 -8.22 -1.78 1.87
C ILE A 54 -9.31 -1.31 0.89
N THR A 55 -9.69 -2.15 -0.08
CA THR A 55 -10.79 -1.85 -1.01
C THR A 55 -12.12 -1.72 -0.27
N ASN A 56 -12.41 -2.62 0.68
CA ASN A 56 -13.62 -2.56 1.49
C ASN A 56 -13.60 -1.34 2.43
N ILE A 57 -12.42 -0.99 2.98
CA ILE A 57 -12.26 0.19 3.84
C ILE A 57 -12.50 1.47 3.03
N LYS A 58 -11.99 1.55 1.80
CA LYS A 58 -12.21 2.70 0.91
C LYS A 58 -13.69 2.96 0.64
N GLU A 59 -14.48 1.91 0.43
CA GLU A 59 -15.93 2.03 0.20
C GLU A 59 -16.68 2.55 1.43
N LEU A 60 -16.16 2.29 2.64
CA LEU A 60 -16.74 2.77 3.89
C LEU A 60 -16.41 4.24 4.18
N ILE A 61 -15.36 4.79 3.55
CA ILE A 61 -14.92 6.16 3.81
C ILE A 61 -15.79 7.14 3.01
N PRO A 62 -16.47 8.08 3.67
CA PRO A 62 -17.23 9.10 2.97
C PRO A 62 -16.30 9.93 2.09
N SER A 63 -16.68 10.10 0.81
CA SER A 63 -15.94 10.87 -0.19
C SER A 63 -15.97 12.40 0.06
N THR A 64 -16.47 12.83 1.21
CA THR A 64 -16.50 14.21 1.65
C THR A 64 -15.10 14.71 1.98
N ALA A 65 -14.84 16.00 1.72
CA ALA A 65 -13.56 16.65 2.04
C ALA A 65 -13.18 16.47 3.52
N MET A 66 -14.17 16.50 4.41
CA MET A 66 -13.98 16.30 5.85
C MET A 66 -13.58 14.86 6.19
N GLY A 67 -14.16 13.86 5.53
CA GLY A 67 -13.81 12.44 5.72
C GLY A 67 -12.37 12.14 5.29
N SER A 68 -11.95 12.68 4.15
CA SER A 68 -10.57 12.51 3.67
C SER A 68 -9.55 13.26 4.53
N TYR A 69 -9.88 14.46 5.03
CA TYR A 69 -9.03 15.20 5.97
C TYR A 69 -8.81 14.43 7.28
N VAL A 70 -9.90 13.93 7.89
CA VAL A 70 -9.82 13.14 9.13
C VAL A 70 -9.01 11.86 8.92
N GLY A 71 -9.21 11.16 7.79
CA GLY A 71 -8.45 9.96 7.48
C GLY A 71 -6.94 10.23 7.32
N PHE A 72 -6.54 11.32 6.65
CA PHE A 72 -5.12 11.69 6.53
C PHE A 72 -4.49 12.05 7.88
N MET A 73 -5.27 12.64 8.79
CA MET A 73 -4.82 12.95 10.15
C MET A 73 -4.58 11.69 10.97
N ILE A 74 -5.46 10.68 10.86
CA ILE A 74 -5.27 9.39 11.51
C ILE A 74 -4.02 8.69 10.96
N ILE A 75 -3.83 8.67 9.64
CA ILE A 75 -2.63 8.09 9.00
C ILE A 75 -1.36 8.80 9.47
N LEU A 76 -1.37 10.13 9.56
CA LEU A 76 -0.25 10.93 10.04
C LEU A 76 0.09 10.60 11.51
N LEU A 77 -0.92 10.48 12.37
CA LEU A 77 -0.72 10.11 13.78
C LEU A 77 -0.12 8.71 13.92
N ILE A 78 -0.59 7.74 13.13
CA ILE A 78 -0.03 6.38 13.10
C ILE A 78 1.42 6.41 12.63
N ALA A 79 1.72 7.11 11.53
CA ALA A 79 3.07 7.25 11.00
C ALA A 79 4.03 7.90 12.02
N CYS A 80 3.55 8.94 12.70
CA CYS A 80 4.32 9.63 13.74
C CYS A 80 4.60 8.72 14.95
N GLY A 81 3.62 7.90 15.35
CA GLY A 81 3.79 6.89 16.39
C GLY A 81 4.84 5.84 16.03
N ILE A 82 4.82 5.34 14.78
CA ILE A 82 5.82 4.38 14.29
C ILE A 82 7.21 5.01 14.27
N ILE A 83 7.36 6.23 13.75
CA ILE A 83 8.65 6.94 13.69
C ILE A 83 9.20 7.23 15.08
N TYR A 84 8.33 7.61 16.02
CA TYR A 84 8.72 7.79 17.41
C TYR A 84 9.27 6.50 18.04
N TYR A 85 8.61 5.36 17.79
CA TYR A 85 9.08 4.05 18.25
C TYR A 85 10.40 3.61 17.59
N VAL A 86 10.60 3.92 16.31
CA VAL A 86 11.78 3.47 15.54
C VAL A 86 13.02 4.35 15.78
N ILE A 87 12.85 5.67 15.89
CA ILE A 87 13.98 6.62 15.95
C ILE A 87 14.34 7.01 17.39
N ARG A 88 13.41 6.84 18.34
CA ARG A 88 13.58 7.15 19.78
C ARG A 88 14.07 8.59 20.06
N ASN A 89 13.99 9.46 19.05
CA ASN A 89 14.35 10.87 19.10
C ASN A 89 13.08 11.71 18.99
N TRP A 90 12.74 12.40 20.07
CA TRP A 90 11.49 13.14 20.22
C TRP A 90 11.37 14.33 19.24
N VAL A 91 12.50 14.93 18.82
CA VAL A 91 12.51 16.12 17.96
C VAL A 91 12.08 15.81 16.53
N VAL A 92 12.48 14.65 16.00
CA VAL A 92 12.15 14.25 14.62
C VAL A 92 10.66 13.91 14.49
N SER A 93 10.09 13.26 15.50
CA SER A 93 8.66 12.97 15.58
C SER A 93 7.83 14.26 15.69
N LEU A 94 8.24 15.17 16.57
CA LEU A 94 7.49 16.42 16.80
C LEU A 94 7.57 17.38 15.60
N GLY A 95 8.73 17.48 14.93
CA GLY A 95 8.90 18.27 13.71
C GLY A 95 8.03 17.78 12.55
N LEU A 96 7.93 16.46 12.37
CA LEU A 96 7.08 15.85 11.36
C LEU A 96 5.59 16.05 11.66
N ALA A 97 5.19 15.93 12.93
CA ALA A 97 3.81 16.16 13.35
C ALA A 97 3.37 17.60 13.06
N VAL A 98 4.17 18.59 13.48
CA VAL A 98 3.84 20.00 13.30
C VAL A 98 3.86 20.41 11.83
N CYS A 99 4.88 19.99 11.06
CA CYS A 99 4.92 20.25 9.63
C CYS A 99 3.76 19.59 8.89
N GLY A 100 3.50 18.30 9.15
CA GLY A 100 2.45 17.56 8.46
C GLY A 100 1.05 18.07 8.78
N PHE A 101 0.77 18.40 10.05
CA PHE A 101 -0.50 19.02 10.44
C PHE A 101 -0.68 20.39 9.79
N GLY A 102 0.38 21.22 9.77
CA GLY A 102 0.36 22.54 9.14
C GLY A 102 0.12 22.47 7.64
N VAL A 103 0.79 21.56 6.93
CA VAL A 103 0.63 21.39 5.48
C VAL A 103 -0.76 20.85 5.15
N LEU A 104 -1.24 19.83 5.85
CA LEU A 104 -2.57 19.27 5.59
C LEU A 104 -3.70 20.27 5.88
N SER A 105 -3.59 21.03 6.98
CA SER A 105 -4.57 22.06 7.32
C SER A 105 -4.53 23.25 6.35
N ALA A 106 -3.35 23.70 5.92
CA ALA A 106 -3.21 24.76 4.92
C ALA A 106 -3.81 24.36 3.56
N ILE A 107 -3.56 23.13 3.08
CA ILE A 107 -4.13 22.65 1.81
C ILE A 107 -5.66 22.50 1.94
N TYR A 108 -6.18 22.10 3.11
CA TYR A 108 -7.63 22.00 3.33
C TYR A 108 -8.32 23.38 3.23
N VAL A 109 -7.71 24.43 3.79
CA VAL A 109 -8.24 25.80 3.77
C VAL A 109 -8.06 26.45 2.40
N LEU A 110 -6.93 26.22 1.72
CA LEU A 110 -6.65 26.81 0.40
C LEU A 110 -7.43 26.12 -0.74
N LYS A 111 -7.72 24.82 -0.61
CA LYS A 111 -8.44 24.07 -1.65
C LYS A 111 -9.12 22.80 -1.11
N SER A 112 -10.24 22.99 -0.39
CA SER A 112 -11.05 21.89 0.17
C SER A 112 -11.51 20.86 -0.89
N SER A 113 -11.73 21.30 -2.13
CA SER A 113 -12.10 20.42 -3.25
C SER A 113 -11.00 19.41 -3.63
N ILE A 114 -9.71 19.69 -3.37
CA ILE A 114 -8.64 18.70 -3.59
C ILE A 114 -8.80 17.51 -2.64
N TYR A 115 -9.30 17.73 -1.43
CA TYR A 115 -9.48 16.65 -0.45
C TYR A 115 -10.65 15.72 -0.80
N GLU A 116 -11.59 16.16 -1.64
CA GLU A 116 -12.66 15.28 -2.10
C GLU A 116 -12.05 14.14 -2.91
N ARG A 117 -12.26 12.91 -2.43
CA ARG A 117 -11.80 11.65 -3.06
C ARG A 117 -10.28 11.41 -3.05
N LEU A 118 -9.45 12.31 -2.52
CA LEU A 118 -7.99 12.11 -2.51
C LEU A 118 -7.59 10.91 -1.66
N LEU A 119 -8.20 10.74 -0.48
CA LEU A 119 -7.93 9.59 0.37
C LEU A 119 -8.46 8.28 -0.24
N PRO A 120 -9.71 8.20 -0.71
CA PRO A 120 -10.18 7.04 -1.47
C PRO A 120 -9.33 6.69 -2.69
N ASN A 121 -8.83 7.68 -3.43
CA ASN A 121 -7.97 7.45 -4.60
C ASN A 121 -6.61 6.88 -4.17
N PHE A 122 -5.99 7.46 -3.14
CA PHE A 122 -4.72 6.96 -2.60
C PHE A 122 -4.84 5.52 -2.06
N LEU A 123 -5.91 5.21 -1.32
CA LEU A 123 -6.19 3.85 -0.85
C LEU A 123 -6.46 2.90 -2.04
N GLY A 124 -7.14 3.38 -3.07
CA GLY A 124 -7.40 2.62 -4.30
C GLY A 124 -6.11 2.27 -5.06
N GLU A 125 -5.16 3.19 -5.14
CA GLU A 125 -3.87 2.95 -5.80
C GLU A 125 -3.05 1.83 -5.13
N LEU A 126 -3.14 1.72 -3.80
CA LEU A 126 -2.48 0.67 -3.02
C LEU A 126 -3.23 -0.68 -3.10
N SER A 127 -4.48 -0.68 -3.53
CA SER A 127 -5.35 -1.85 -3.47
C SER A 127 -5.02 -2.88 -4.54
N PHE A 128 -4.67 -4.09 -4.12
CA PHE A 128 -4.43 -5.20 -5.04
C PHE A 128 -5.74 -5.69 -5.66
N ASN A 129 -6.84 -5.61 -4.91
CA ASN A 129 -8.14 -6.11 -5.34
C ASN A 129 -8.78 -5.29 -6.46
N GLU A 130 -8.66 -3.95 -6.46
CA GLU A 130 -9.20 -3.16 -7.57
C GLU A 130 -8.46 -3.49 -8.88
N ARG A 131 -7.15 -3.68 -8.81
CA ARG A 131 -6.35 -4.08 -9.98
C ARG A 131 -6.68 -5.48 -10.48
N LEU A 132 -6.94 -6.43 -9.58
CA LEU A 132 -7.45 -7.76 -9.97
C LEU A 132 -8.86 -7.69 -10.55
N TYR A 133 -9.73 -6.83 -10.02
CA TYR A 133 -11.08 -6.64 -10.53
C TYR A 133 -11.09 -6.03 -11.94
N ASN A 134 -10.15 -5.14 -12.26
CA ASN A 134 -10.01 -4.58 -13.61
C ASN A 134 -9.69 -5.64 -14.66
N PHE A 135 -8.89 -6.67 -14.34
CA PHE A 135 -8.70 -7.83 -15.22
C PHE A 135 -10.00 -8.62 -15.44
N TYR A 136 -10.78 -8.80 -14.37
CA TYR A 136 -12.04 -9.55 -14.41
C TYR A 136 -13.10 -8.84 -15.27
N TYR A 137 -13.26 -7.52 -15.10
CA TYR A 137 -14.32 -6.75 -15.74
C TYR A 137 -13.98 -6.32 -17.16
N SER A 138 -12.73 -5.93 -17.42
CA SER A 138 -12.31 -5.44 -18.73
C SER A 138 -12.17 -6.57 -19.76
N LYS A 139 -12.04 -7.84 -19.32
CA LYS A 139 -11.81 -9.03 -20.16
C LYS A 139 -10.69 -8.88 -21.19
N ILE A 140 -9.80 -7.92 -20.97
CA ILE A 140 -8.70 -7.51 -21.85
C ILE A 140 -7.44 -7.45 -20.98
N PHE A 141 -6.30 -7.64 -21.63
CA PHE A 141 -4.98 -7.56 -21.04
C PHE A 141 -4.69 -6.15 -20.47
N ASP A 142 -4.76 -6.01 -19.15
CA ASP A 142 -4.59 -4.73 -18.45
C ASP A 142 -3.11 -4.46 -18.08
N VAL A 143 -2.39 -3.76 -18.97
CA VAL A 143 -0.96 -3.44 -18.82
C VAL A 143 -0.65 -2.63 -17.54
N PRO A 144 -1.41 -1.58 -17.17
CA PRO A 144 -1.23 -0.85 -15.91
C PRO A 144 -1.17 -1.73 -14.67
N ALA A 145 -2.00 -2.77 -14.60
CA ALA A 145 -2.04 -3.66 -13.44
C ALA A 145 -0.82 -4.60 -13.39
N ILE A 146 -0.35 -5.09 -14.55
CA ILE A 146 0.90 -5.86 -14.66
C ILE A 146 2.09 -5.04 -14.19
N VAL A 147 2.24 -3.82 -14.74
CA VAL A 147 3.36 -2.93 -14.41
C VAL A 147 3.40 -2.63 -12.91
N TYR A 148 2.23 -2.47 -12.29
CA TYR A 148 2.14 -2.29 -10.85
C TYR A 148 2.60 -3.50 -10.04
N PHE A 149 2.11 -4.71 -10.36
CA PHE A 149 2.57 -5.90 -9.62
C PHE A 149 4.07 -6.13 -9.78
N ILE A 150 4.61 -5.93 -10.98
CA ILE A 150 6.06 -5.99 -11.23
C ILE A 150 6.80 -4.92 -10.40
N SER A 151 6.30 -3.69 -10.36
CA SER A 151 6.90 -2.61 -9.57
C SER A 151 6.94 -2.96 -8.09
N VAL A 152 5.84 -3.48 -7.54
CA VAL A 152 5.77 -3.96 -6.15
C VAL A 152 6.81 -5.06 -5.91
N ILE A 153 6.87 -6.09 -6.77
CA ILE A 153 7.83 -7.18 -6.66
C ILE A 153 9.27 -6.65 -6.62
N VAL A 154 9.63 -5.81 -7.59
CA VAL A 154 10.99 -5.26 -7.72
C VAL A 154 11.35 -4.42 -6.50
N VAL A 155 10.47 -3.53 -6.06
CA VAL A 155 10.72 -2.65 -4.90
C VAL A 155 10.93 -3.48 -3.63
N PHE A 156 10.06 -4.43 -3.33
CA PHE A 156 10.17 -5.22 -2.09
C PHE A 156 11.38 -6.17 -2.12
N LEU A 157 11.70 -6.77 -3.26
CA LEU A 157 12.93 -7.57 -3.39
C LEU A 157 14.19 -6.70 -3.25
N PHE A 158 14.20 -5.52 -3.85
CA PHE A 158 15.31 -4.58 -3.71
C PHE A 158 15.51 -4.13 -2.26
N LEU A 159 14.43 -3.78 -1.55
CA LEU A 159 14.48 -3.42 -0.13
C LEU A 159 14.93 -4.60 0.75
N THR A 160 14.52 -5.82 0.39
CA THR A 160 15.00 -7.05 1.06
C THR A 160 16.52 -7.17 0.95
N ILE A 161 17.07 -7.03 -0.26
CA ILE A 161 18.52 -7.13 -0.50
C ILE A 161 19.26 -6.08 0.33
N GLN A 162 18.83 -4.81 0.30
CA GLN A 162 19.46 -3.76 1.09
C GLN A 162 19.43 -4.04 2.59
N THR A 163 18.30 -4.56 3.09
CA THR A 163 18.14 -4.89 4.52
C THR A 163 19.09 -6.02 4.92
N VAL A 164 19.22 -7.05 4.08
CA VAL A 164 20.13 -8.17 4.31
C VAL A 164 21.59 -7.73 4.22
N GLU A 165 21.97 -6.95 3.20
CA GLU A 165 23.33 -6.44 3.03
C GLU A 165 23.77 -5.55 4.19
N LYS A 166 22.89 -4.65 4.66
CA LYS A 166 23.20 -3.77 5.80
C LYS A 166 23.51 -4.55 7.09
N ARG A 167 22.82 -5.66 7.34
CA ARG A 167 23.13 -6.53 8.50
C ARG A 167 24.47 -7.24 8.36
N ARG A 168 24.91 -7.52 7.14
CA ARG A 168 26.19 -8.20 6.90
C ARG A 168 27.38 -7.30 7.17
N TRP A 169 27.21 -5.97 7.11
CA TRP A 169 28.28 -4.98 7.25
C TRP A 169 28.17 -4.16 8.56
N SER A 170 27.29 -4.57 9.49
CA SER A 170 27.20 -4.07 10.87
C SER A 170 27.78 -5.08 11.84
#